data_AF-A0A1W2TW82-F1
#
_entry.id   AF-A0A1W2TW82-F1
#
_cell.length_a   1.000
_cell.length_b   1.000
_cell.length_c   1.000
_cell.angle_alpha   90.00
_cell.angle_beta   90.00
_cell.angle_gamma   90.00
#
_symmetry.space_group_name_H-M   'P 1'
#
loop_
_entity.id
_entity.type
_entity.pdbx_description
1 polymer ?
#
loop_
_entity_poly.entity_id
_entity_poly.type
_entity_poly.pdbx_seq_one_letter_code
_entity_poly.pdbx_strand_id
1 'polypeptide(L)'
;MKSFAVITGLLAVGVLSAPVKPVSELDSFNYTNNIDNAVTASDAVSDEFNYHNNIDNAVTANDAESDAFNYSNNIDNAVNAKDVNEDSFNYTNNIDNAVNANDAKSDAYNYHNNIDNAVTVTDADGTKVILSSPYTDDVNAADAASILGE
;
A
#
# COMPACT_ATOMS: atom_id res chain seq x y z
N MET A 1 -0.89 30.24 -70.49
CA MET A 1 -1.84 29.45 -69.66
C MET A 1 -1.33 28.01 -69.61
N LYS A 2 -0.77 27.60 -68.48
CA LYS A 2 -0.47 26.20 -68.15
C LYS A 2 -0.85 26.02 -66.68
N SER A 3 -1.77 25.10 -66.44
CA SER A 3 -2.58 24.96 -65.22
C SER A 3 -1.76 24.53 -64.01
N PHE A 4 -2.09 25.10 -62.84
CA PHE A 4 -1.63 24.62 -61.53
C PHE A 4 -2.44 23.39 -61.14
N ALA A 5 -1.76 22.27 -60.85
CA ALA A 5 -2.38 21.09 -60.26
C ALA A 5 -2.25 21.17 -58.73
N VAL A 6 -3.38 21.23 -58.03
CA VAL A 6 -3.44 21.15 -56.57
C VAL A 6 -3.32 19.67 -56.18
N ILE A 7 -2.22 19.28 -55.56
CA ILE A 7 -2.02 17.94 -55.01
C ILE A 7 -2.64 17.93 -53.62
N THR A 8 -3.85 17.39 -53.48
CA THR A 8 -4.43 17.08 -52.17
C THR A 8 -3.83 15.77 -51.66
N GLY A 9 -2.78 15.86 -50.85
CA GLY A 9 -2.19 14.71 -50.17
C GLY A 9 -3.10 14.22 -49.04
N LEU A 10 -3.62 13.00 -49.18
CA LEU A 10 -4.35 12.28 -48.15
C LEU A 10 -3.33 11.70 -47.15
N LEU A 11 -3.31 12.20 -45.90
CA LEU A 11 -2.49 11.61 -44.83
C LEU A 11 -3.08 10.25 -44.44
N ALA A 12 -2.38 9.16 -44.78
CA ALA A 12 -2.65 7.84 -44.24
C ALA A 12 -2.12 7.76 -42.80
N VAL A 13 -3.01 7.79 -41.80
CA VAL A 13 -2.66 7.48 -40.41
C VAL A 13 -2.67 5.95 -40.28
N GLY A 14 -1.49 5.34 -40.39
CA GLY A 14 -1.31 3.92 -40.05
C GLY A 14 -1.37 3.76 -38.54
N VAL A 15 -2.37 3.04 -38.04
CA VAL A 15 -2.44 2.64 -36.63
C VAL A 15 -1.43 1.51 -36.42
N LEU A 16 -0.31 1.82 -35.78
CA LEU A 16 0.67 0.81 -35.36
C LEU A 16 0.08 0.11 -34.12
N SER A 17 -0.72 -0.93 -34.33
CA SER A 17 -1.23 -1.76 -33.24
C SER A 17 -0.10 -2.65 -32.71
N ALA A 18 0.63 -2.20 -31.70
CA ALA A 18 1.40 -3.10 -30.86
C ALA A 18 0.43 -4.08 -30.18
N PRO A 19 0.76 -5.37 -30.04
CA PRO A 19 -0.10 -6.32 -29.34
C PRO A 19 -0.26 -5.86 -27.88
N VAL A 20 -1.48 -5.45 -27.52
CA VAL A 20 -1.88 -5.17 -26.15
C VAL A 20 -1.96 -6.52 -25.43
N LYS A 21 -1.15 -6.71 -24.38
CA LYS A 21 -1.23 -7.89 -23.52
C LYS A 21 -2.64 -7.96 -22.89
N PRO A 22 -3.24 -9.16 -22.73
CA PRO A 22 -4.57 -9.30 -22.15
C PRO A 22 -4.64 -8.74 -20.72
N VAL A 23 -5.78 -8.11 -20.39
CA VAL A 23 -6.10 -7.44 -19.11
C VAL A 23 -6.44 -8.47 -18.03
N SER A 24 -5.50 -9.36 -17.72
CA SER A 24 -5.65 -10.37 -16.65
C SER A 24 -4.43 -10.40 -15.73
N GLU A 25 -3.70 -9.29 -15.61
CA GLU A 25 -2.44 -9.21 -14.83
C GLU A 25 -2.41 -8.04 -13.83
N LEU A 26 -3.51 -7.32 -13.55
CA LEU A 26 -3.48 -6.19 -12.60
C LEU A 26 -4.85 -5.93 -11.96
N ASP A 27 -5.23 -6.67 -10.91
CA ASP A 27 -6.40 -6.34 -10.08
C ASP A 27 -5.97 -5.60 -8.79
N SER A 28 -5.03 -4.65 -8.90
CA SER A 28 -4.69 -3.74 -7.82
C SER A 28 -5.73 -2.60 -7.71
N PHE A 29 -6.43 -2.53 -6.57
CA PHE A 29 -7.33 -1.46 -6.20
C PHE A 29 -6.69 -0.53 -5.16
N ASN A 30 -6.53 0.74 -5.51
CA ASN A 30 -5.94 1.75 -4.64
C ASN A 30 -6.92 2.89 -4.36
N TYR A 31 -7.33 3.05 -3.10
CA TYR A 31 -8.06 4.22 -2.62
C TYR A 31 -7.22 4.98 -1.59
N THR A 32 -7.01 6.27 -1.84
CA THR A 32 -6.29 7.16 -0.91
C THR A 32 -7.06 8.46 -0.74
N ASN A 33 -7.34 8.83 0.51
CA ASN A 33 -7.92 10.10 0.90
C ASN A 33 -6.94 10.83 1.83
N ASN A 34 -6.31 11.87 1.31
CA ASN A 34 -5.35 12.71 2.02
C ASN A 34 -5.96 14.10 2.21
N ILE A 35 -6.13 14.54 3.46
CA ILE A 35 -6.79 15.81 3.79
C ILE A 35 -5.77 16.95 3.95
N ASP A 36 -4.67 16.73 4.69
CA ASP A 36 -3.61 17.73 4.89
C ASP A 36 -2.24 17.23 4.38
N ASN A 37 -1.13 17.52 5.09
CA ASN A 37 0.24 17.13 4.76
C ASN A 37 0.46 15.61 4.78
N ALA A 38 -0.17 14.91 3.85
CA ALA A 38 -0.11 13.47 3.74
C ALA A 38 0.52 13.03 2.41
N VAL A 39 1.50 12.13 2.52
CA VAL A 39 2.19 11.49 1.40
C VAL A 39 1.88 10.01 1.43
N THR A 40 1.40 9.49 0.31
CA THR A 40 1.12 8.06 0.14
C THR A 40 1.84 7.56 -1.11
N ALA A 41 2.61 6.48 -0.97
CA ALA A 41 3.22 5.75 -2.07
C ALA A 41 2.89 4.26 -1.90
N SER A 42 2.55 3.60 -3.01
CA SER A 42 2.34 2.16 -3.05
C SER A 42 2.98 1.63 -4.32
N ASP A 43 3.75 0.57 -4.21
CA ASP A 43 4.24 -0.23 -5.33
C ASP A 43 3.84 -1.69 -5.11
N ALA A 44 3.40 -2.37 -6.17
CA ALA A 44 2.99 -3.75 -6.07
C ALA A 44 3.20 -4.53 -7.36
N VAL A 45 3.66 -5.78 -7.21
CA VAL A 45 3.86 -6.73 -8.30
C VAL A 45 2.63 -7.62 -8.53
N SER A 46 1.81 -7.83 -7.50
CA SER A 46 0.60 -8.68 -7.51
C SER A 46 -0.70 -7.90 -7.21
N ASP A 47 -1.81 -8.60 -7.02
CA ASP A 47 -3.13 -7.99 -6.76
C ASP A 47 -3.18 -7.36 -5.37
N GLU A 48 -3.25 -6.03 -5.33
CA GLU A 48 -3.22 -5.29 -4.06
C GLU A 48 -4.50 -4.48 -3.84
N PHE A 49 -5.16 -4.64 -2.70
CA PHE A 49 -6.16 -3.71 -2.22
C PHE A 49 -5.55 -2.76 -1.20
N ASN A 50 -5.41 -1.49 -1.53
CA ASN A 50 -5.05 -0.43 -0.59
C ASN A 50 -6.23 0.49 -0.28
N TYR A 51 -6.40 0.78 1.00
CA TYR A 51 -7.21 1.85 1.51
C TYR A 51 -6.41 2.69 2.50
N HIS A 52 -6.21 3.96 2.16
CA HIS A 52 -5.53 4.93 3.01
C HIS A 52 -6.44 6.13 3.30
N ASN A 53 -6.65 6.42 4.57
CA ASN A 53 -7.32 7.63 5.02
C ASN A 53 -6.37 8.39 5.95
N ASN A 54 -5.85 9.52 5.47
CA ASN A 54 -4.85 10.31 6.14
C ASN A 54 -5.40 11.73 6.39
N ILE A 55 -5.54 12.10 7.66
CA ILE A 55 -6.17 13.36 8.06
C ILE A 55 -5.10 14.45 8.22
N ASP A 56 -4.06 14.22 9.04
CA ASP A 56 -2.97 15.18 9.27
C ASP A 56 -1.59 14.50 9.32
N ASN A 57 -0.57 15.20 8.80
CA ASN A 57 0.86 14.85 8.81
C ASN A 57 1.15 13.34 8.72
N ALA A 58 0.76 12.69 7.63
CA ALA A 58 0.93 11.25 7.47
C ALA A 58 1.90 10.91 6.34
N VAL A 59 2.74 9.90 6.55
CA VAL A 59 3.54 9.28 5.50
C VAL A 59 3.22 7.80 5.47
N THR A 60 2.73 7.31 4.34
CA THR A 60 2.44 5.89 4.13
C THR A 60 3.17 5.40 2.89
N ALA A 61 3.99 4.37 3.06
CA ALA A 61 4.70 3.68 2.00
C ALA A 61 4.44 2.18 2.09
N ASN A 62 3.90 1.59 1.03
CA ASN A 62 3.73 0.14 0.92
C ASN A 62 4.49 -0.39 -0.30
N ASP A 63 5.17 -1.51 -0.11
CA ASP A 63 5.74 -2.33 -1.17
C ASP A 63 5.21 -3.76 -0.99
N ALA A 64 4.67 -4.35 -2.06
CA ALA A 64 4.04 -5.67 -2.02
C ALA A 64 4.43 -6.53 -3.24
N GLU A 65 5.11 -7.66 -3.00
CA GLU A 65 5.41 -8.64 -4.05
C GLU A 65 4.30 -9.69 -4.25
N SER A 66 3.40 -9.87 -3.27
CA SER A 66 2.26 -10.81 -3.30
C SER A 66 0.92 -10.11 -3.05
N ASP A 67 -0.18 -10.88 -3.07
CA ASP A 67 -1.52 -10.34 -2.88
C ASP A 67 -1.68 -9.74 -1.49
N ALA A 68 -1.98 -8.44 -1.42
CA ALA A 68 -2.04 -7.75 -0.14
C ALA A 68 -3.34 -6.95 0.02
N PHE A 69 -3.97 -7.10 1.19
CA PHE A 69 -5.00 -6.20 1.65
C PHE A 69 -4.44 -5.27 2.71
N ASN A 70 -4.37 -3.99 2.38
CA ASN A 70 -3.77 -2.94 3.19
C ASN A 70 -4.80 -1.88 3.53
N TYR A 71 -5.13 -1.77 4.81
CA TYR A 71 -5.95 -0.69 5.35
C TYR A 71 -5.12 0.14 6.31
N SER A 72 -5.12 1.46 6.11
CA SER A 72 -4.52 2.42 7.04
C SER A 72 -5.43 3.62 7.26
N ASN A 73 -5.69 3.95 8.53
CA ASN A 73 -6.32 5.18 8.95
C ASN A 73 -5.36 5.93 9.87
N ASN A 74 -5.00 7.15 9.50
CA ASN A 74 -4.04 8.01 10.19
C ASN A 74 -4.69 9.34 10.48
N ILE A 75 -4.90 9.63 11.76
CA ILE A 75 -5.56 10.85 12.20
C ILE A 75 -4.55 12.00 12.38
N ASP A 76 -3.42 11.74 13.05
CA ASP A 76 -2.37 12.73 13.27
C ASP A 76 -0.98 12.06 13.27
N ASN A 77 0.03 12.81 12.81
CA ASN A 77 1.46 12.48 12.82
C ASN A 77 1.77 10.98 12.73
N ALA A 78 1.54 10.37 11.58
CA ALA A 78 1.75 8.94 11.41
C ALA A 78 2.80 8.65 10.34
N VAL A 79 3.67 7.67 10.60
CA VAL A 79 4.57 7.10 9.60
C VAL A 79 4.30 5.60 9.52
N ASN A 80 3.92 5.12 8.35
CA ASN A 80 3.71 3.71 8.07
C ASN A 80 4.61 3.28 6.91
N ALA A 81 5.45 2.28 7.16
CA ALA A 81 6.24 1.62 6.14
C ALA A 81 5.92 0.12 6.15
N LYS A 82 5.62 -0.44 4.99
CA LYS A 82 5.30 -1.86 4.82
C LYS A 82 6.09 -2.45 3.65
N ASP A 83 6.69 -3.60 3.90
CA ASP A 83 7.33 -4.47 2.92
C ASP A 83 6.72 -5.87 3.10
N VAL A 84 6.00 -6.34 2.09
CA VAL A 84 5.19 -7.55 2.16
C VAL A 84 5.53 -8.46 0.99
N ASN A 85 6.05 -9.65 1.27
CA ASN A 85 6.52 -10.59 0.25
C ASN A 85 5.63 -11.82 0.05
N GLU A 86 4.59 -11.98 0.86
CA GLU A 86 3.63 -13.09 0.80
C GLU A 86 2.22 -12.56 1.13
N ASP A 87 1.18 -13.36 0.89
CA ASP A 87 -0.20 -12.90 1.03
C ASP A 87 -0.45 -12.29 2.40
N SER A 88 -1.08 -11.11 2.47
CA SER A 88 -1.27 -10.48 3.78
C SER A 88 -2.54 -9.66 3.92
N PHE A 89 -2.99 -9.56 5.17
CA PHE A 89 -4.02 -8.64 5.59
C PHE A 89 -3.45 -7.74 6.68
N ASN A 90 -3.32 -6.46 6.37
CA ASN A 90 -2.76 -5.46 7.27
C ASN A 90 -3.79 -4.39 7.56
N TYR A 91 -4.18 -4.27 8.83
CA TYR A 91 -5.00 -3.19 9.33
C TYR A 91 -4.21 -2.33 10.31
N THR A 92 -4.14 -1.04 10.04
CA THR A 92 -3.46 -0.07 10.91
C THR A 92 -4.38 1.12 11.16
N ASN A 93 -4.60 1.44 12.42
CA ASN A 93 -5.27 2.66 12.86
C ASN A 93 -4.34 3.43 13.79
N ASN A 94 -3.99 4.65 13.42
CA ASN A 94 -3.12 5.55 14.18
C ASN A 94 -3.89 6.80 14.52
N ILE A 95 -4.04 7.08 15.81
CA ILE A 95 -4.80 8.23 16.30
C ILE A 95 -3.89 9.43 16.53
N ASP A 96 -2.72 9.22 17.14
CA ASP A 96 -1.74 10.27 17.42
C ASP A 96 -0.32 9.69 17.39
N ASN A 97 0.64 10.47 16.91
CA ASN A 97 2.08 10.22 16.88
C ASN A 97 2.46 8.74 16.83
N ALA A 98 2.34 8.12 15.66
CA ALA A 98 2.62 6.69 15.51
C ALA A 98 3.67 6.41 14.45
N VAL A 99 4.56 5.47 14.73
CA VAL A 99 5.48 4.90 13.75
C VAL A 99 5.23 3.40 13.65
N ASN A 100 4.89 2.93 12.45
CA ASN A 100 4.68 1.52 12.15
C ASN A 100 5.65 1.08 11.07
N ALA A 101 6.40 0.02 11.37
CA ALA A 101 7.20 -0.69 10.39
C ALA A 101 6.78 -2.16 10.37
N ASN A 102 6.43 -2.67 9.19
CA ASN A 102 6.00 -4.05 9.01
C ASN A 102 6.81 -4.71 7.89
N ASP A 103 7.59 -5.72 8.23
CA ASP A 103 8.22 -6.66 7.28
C ASP A 103 7.54 -8.03 7.48
N ALA A 104 6.82 -8.48 6.46
CA ALA A 104 6.13 -9.76 6.49
C ALA A 104 6.61 -10.64 5.33
N LYS A 105 7.21 -11.79 5.67
CA LYS A 105 7.65 -12.81 4.69
C LYS A 105 6.77 -14.07 4.72
N SER A 106 5.51 -13.91 5.09
CA SER A 106 4.55 -15.01 5.24
C SER A 106 3.13 -14.50 5.34
N ASP A 107 2.15 -15.41 5.15
CA ASP A 107 0.73 -15.20 5.44
C ASP A 107 0.49 -14.48 6.76
N ALA A 108 0.35 -13.16 6.73
CA ALA A 108 0.32 -12.35 7.94
C ALA A 108 -1.03 -11.62 8.07
N TYR A 109 -1.61 -11.73 9.26
CA TYR A 109 -2.76 -10.93 9.67
C TYR A 109 -2.28 -9.95 10.75
N ASN A 110 -1.92 -8.75 10.32
CA ASN A 110 -1.42 -7.69 11.20
C ASN A 110 -2.54 -6.72 11.53
N TYR A 111 -2.77 -6.52 12.82
CA TYR A 111 -3.72 -5.55 13.34
C TYR A 111 -3.03 -4.64 14.36
N HIS A 112 -2.97 -3.36 14.03
CA HIS A 112 -2.38 -2.34 14.89
C HIS A 112 -3.39 -1.22 15.13
N ASN A 113 -3.66 -0.92 16.41
CA ASN A 113 -4.51 0.20 16.82
C ASN A 113 -3.74 1.05 17.83
N ASN A 114 -2.97 2.01 17.31
CA ASN A 114 -2.09 2.86 18.07
C ASN A 114 -2.80 4.14 18.45
N ILE A 115 -2.87 4.43 19.75
CA ILE A 115 -3.68 5.54 20.26
C ILE A 115 -2.85 6.80 20.51
N ASP A 116 -1.63 6.67 21.04
CA ASP A 116 -0.79 7.80 21.41
C ASP A 116 0.69 7.36 21.48
N ASN A 117 1.58 8.15 20.87
CA ASN A 117 3.05 7.99 20.90
C ASN A 117 3.53 6.53 20.81
N ALA A 118 3.07 5.82 19.79
CA ALA A 118 3.37 4.40 19.63
C ALA A 118 4.44 4.15 18.59
N VAL A 119 5.33 3.20 18.89
CA VAL A 119 6.18 2.59 17.86
C VAL A 119 5.85 1.11 17.79
N THR A 120 5.24 0.67 16.69
CA THR A 120 5.01 -0.76 16.43
C THR A 120 5.95 -1.23 15.34
N VAL A 121 6.76 -2.24 15.65
CA VAL A 121 7.60 -2.92 14.67
C VAL A 121 7.19 -4.38 14.64
N THR A 122 6.89 -4.86 13.45
CA THR A 122 6.49 -6.23 13.21
C THR A 122 7.47 -6.87 12.23
N ASP A 123 8.06 -7.98 12.66
CA ASP A 123 8.85 -8.90 11.82
C ASP A 123 8.23 -10.28 11.99
N ALA A 124 7.67 -10.83 10.91
CA ALA A 124 6.91 -12.07 10.94
C ALA A 124 7.46 -13.09 9.94
N ASP A 125 7.99 -14.19 10.47
CA ASP A 125 8.29 -15.43 9.74
C ASP A 125 7.25 -16.55 10.04
N GLY A 126 6.46 -16.93 9.05
CA GLY A 126 5.42 -17.98 9.14
C GLY A 126 4.00 -17.42 9.41
N THR A 127 2.96 -18.23 9.21
CA THR A 127 1.57 -17.75 9.33
C THR A 127 1.27 -17.19 10.72
N LYS A 128 1.08 -15.87 10.83
CA LYS A 128 1.08 -15.14 12.10
C LYS A 128 -0.08 -14.15 12.19
N VAL A 129 -0.72 -14.12 13.36
CA VAL A 129 -1.69 -13.08 13.73
C VAL A 129 -1.04 -12.19 14.77
N ILE A 130 -0.81 -10.92 14.44
CA ILE A 130 -0.12 -9.97 15.31
C ILE A 130 -1.09 -8.86 15.67
N LEU A 131 -1.44 -8.78 16.96
CA LEU A 131 -2.32 -7.77 17.51
C LEU A 131 -1.50 -6.81 18.39
N SER A 132 -1.40 -5.56 17.98
CA SER A 132 -0.74 -4.48 18.73
C SER A 132 -1.76 -3.40 19.04
N SER A 133 -1.88 -3.00 20.30
CA SER A 133 -2.69 -1.83 20.67
C SER A 133 -2.01 -1.07 21.82
N PRO A 134 -0.86 -0.44 21.56
CA PRO A 134 -0.21 0.42 22.53
C PRO A 134 -1.10 1.64 22.80
N TYR A 135 -1.32 1.89 24.08
CA TYR A 135 -2.24 2.94 24.57
C TYR A 135 -1.51 4.21 25.02
N THR A 136 -0.16 4.19 25.07
CA THR A 136 0.74 5.28 25.54
C THR A 136 2.14 5.08 24.93
N ASP A 137 3.10 6.00 25.20
CA ASP A 137 4.57 5.93 24.93
C ASP A 137 5.19 4.51 25.01
N ASP A 138 4.92 3.65 24.04
CA ASP A 138 5.23 2.23 24.08
C ASP A 138 5.86 1.80 22.75
N VAL A 139 6.88 0.97 22.87
CA VAL A 139 7.57 0.36 21.74
C VAL A 139 7.18 -1.11 21.74
N ASN A 140 6.21 -1.45 20.90
CA ASN A 140 5.85 -2.84 20.69
C ASN A 140 6.64 -3.41 19.51
N ALA A 141 7.74 -4.10 19.83
CA ALA A 141 8.43 -4.95 18.88
C ALA A 141 7.79 -6.35 18.94
N ALA A 142 6.88 -6.63 18.02
CA ALA A 142 6.29 -7.94 17.86
C ALA A 142 7.16 -8.79 16.93
N ASP A 143 8.12 -9.51 17.50
CA ASP A 143 8.68 -10.72 16.89
C ASP A 143 7.79 -11.89 17.35
N ALA A 144 6.88 -12.34 16.48
CA ALA A 144 5.84 -13.26 16.87
C ALA A 144 6.36 -14.70 17.05
N ALA A 145 7.16 -14.97 18.07
CA ALA A 145 7.31 -16.31 18.60
C ALA A 145 6.13 -16.65 19.54
N SER A 146 4.89 -16.53 19.08
CA SER A 146 3.74 -17.20 19.71
C SER A 146 2.54 -17.19 18.76
N ILE A 147 2.28 -18.37 18.21
CA ILE A 147 0.97 -18.74 17.67
C ILE A 147 -0.05 -18.55 18.81
N LEU A 148 -1.23 -17.99 18.51
CA LEU A 148 -2.38 -18.10 19.40
C LEU A 148 -2.73 -19.59 19.53
N GLY A 149 -2.30 -20.24 20.62
CA GLY A 149 -2.80 -21.55 21.01
C GLY A 149 -1.78 -22.70 21.17
N GLU A 150 -0.65 -22.46 21.84
CA GLU A 150 0.06 -23.52 22.57
C GLU A 150 0.10 -23.24 24.09
#